data_AF-A0A7X3PNQ2-F1
#
_entry.id   AF-A0A7X3PNQ2-F1
#
_cell.length_a   1.000
_cell.length_b   1.000
_cell.length_c   1.000
_cell.angle_alpha   90.00
_cell.angle_beta   90.00
_cell.angle_gamma   90.00
#
_symmetry.space_group_name_H-M   'P 1'
#
loop_
_entity.id
_entity.type
_entity.pdbx_description
1 polymer ?
#
loop_
_entity_poly.entity_id
_entity_poly.type
_entity_poly.pdbx_seq_one_letter_code
_entity_poly.pdbx_strand_id
1 'polypeptide(L)'
;MSGPYYGDRAEEPPDLIGKDPNTFEPRALRGGGWNIALLDLIGKMIGWPLCRIFGGKLQDKVLVDYWISRMSATDSARAAQRAIELGFHGIKMKCKWEDANMEDRVRAALEVAPHLRVVLDPNERFYNLKNALDLARRLDGLDVVFEDPFPKTDLHEYRRLKEETSVLVGGGGGGGGGGGGGGGGGG
;
A
#
# COMPACT_ATOMS: atom_id res chain seq x y z
N MET A 1 -15.38 -5.25 9.35
CA MET A 1 -14.54 -5.99 8.35
C MET A 1 -13.09 -5.81 8.73
N SER A 2 -12.53 -6.69 9.58
CA SER A 2 -11.10 -6.71 9.90
C SER A 2 -10.34 -7.30 8.71
N GLY A 3 -9.67 -6.46 7.93
CA GLY A 3 -8.63 -6.94 7.02
C GLY A 3 -7.51 -7.65 7.79
N PRO A 4 -6.65 -8.43 7.13
CA PRO A 4 -5.63 -9.28 7.79
C PRO A 4 -4.58 -8.52 8.62
N TYR A 5 -4.64 -7.19 8.63
CA TYR A 5 -3.66 -6.30 9.25
C TYR A 5 -4.07 -5.78 10.64
N TYR A 6 -5.32 -5.96 11.09
CA TYR A 6 -5.80 -5.32 12.32
C TYR A 6 -6.17 -6.27 13.47
N GLY A 7 -6.03 -7.58 13.27
CA GLY A 7 -6.53 -8.59 14.21
C GLY A 7 -8.06 -8.54 14.34
N ASP A 8 -8.64 -9.56 14.96
CA ASP A 8 -10.05 -9.52 15.33
C ASP A 8 -10.20 -8.68 16.59
N ARG A 9 -10.70 -7.45 16.40
CA ARG A 9 -11.15 -6.60 17.51
C ARG A 9 -12.67 -6.64 17.51
N ALA A 10 -13.25 -6.81 18.70
CA ALA A 10 -14.68 -6.59 18.87
C ALA A 10 -15.02 -5.17 18.39
N GLU A 11 -15.88 -5.06 17.39
CA GLU A 11 -16.40 -3.78 16.92
C GLU A 11 -17.52 -3.37 17.89
N GLU A 12 -17.17 -2.60 18.92
CA GLU A 12 -18.17 -1.95 19.77
C GLU A 12 -18.66 -0.68 19.09
N PRO A 13 -19.97 -0.53 18.82
CA PRO A 13 -20.51 0.68 18.25
C PRO A 13 -20.33 1.84 19.25
N PRO A 14 -19.90 3.02 18.80
CA PRO A 14 -19.77 4.16 19.68
C PRO A 14 -21.17 4.64 20.11
N ASP A 15 -21.33 4.99 21.39
CA ASP A 15 -22.56 5.58 21.92
C ASP A 15 -22.71 7.02 21.41
N LEU A 16 -23.22 7.18 20.19
CA LEU A 16 -23.37 8.49 19.51
C LEU A 16 -24.77 8.76 18.97
N ILE A 17 -25.71 7.83 19.19
CA ILE A 17 -27.10 8.00 18.75
C ILE A 17 -27.73 9.19 19.48
N GLY A 18 -28.32 10.10 18.70
CA GLY A 18 -28.95 11.33 19.23
C GLY A 18 -27.97 12.43 19.66
N LYS A 19 -26.65 12.22 19.53
CA LYS A 19 -25.64 13.24 19.85
C LYS A 19 -25.38 14.16 18.66
N ASP A 20 -25.05 15.42 18.93
CA ASP A 20 -24.67 16.40 17.91
C ASP A 20 -23.26 16.06 17.38
N PRO A 21 -23.07 15.90 16.06
CA PRO A 21 -21.77 15.57 15.46
C PRO A 21 -20.67 16.63 15.68
N ASN A 22 -21.01 17.84 16.14
CA ASN A 22 -20.04 18.87 16.51
C ASN A 22 -19.49 18.70 17.94
N THR A 23 -20.00 17.72 18.71
CA THR A 23 -19.66 17.57 20.14
C THR A 23 -18.59 16.52 20.42
N PHE A 24 -18.08 15.84 19.39
CA PHE A 24 -17.02 14.84 19.52
C PHE A 24 -16.01 14.95 18.38
N GLU A 25 -14.85 14.33 18.56
CA GLU A 25 -13.80 14.26 17.55
C GLU A 25 -13.94 12.94 16.76
N PRO A 26 -14.42 12.96 15.50
CA PRO A 26 -14.60 11.74 14.70
C PRO A 26 -13.33 10.91 14.55
N ARG A 27 -12.15 11.56 14.54
CA ARG A 27 -10.85 10.88 14.40
C ARG A 27 -10.43 10.09 15.64
N ALA A 28 -11.04 10.35 16.79
CA ALA A 28 -10.78 9.60 18.02
C ALA A 28 -11.43 8.22 18.00
N LEU A 29 -12.43 7.99 17.13
CA LEU A 29 -13.12 6.71 17.02
C LEU A 29 -12.25 5.67 16.31
N ARG A 30 -12.34 4.43 16.77
CA ARG A 30 -11.57 3.29 16.27
C ARG A 30 -12.50 2.15 15.88
N GLY A 31 -12.07 1.33 14.92
CA GLY A 31 -12.84 0.17 14.44
C GLY A 31 -14.05 0.54 13.58
N GLY A 32 -14.59 -0.43 12.85
CA GLY A 32 -15.89 -0.33 12.16
C GLY A 32 -16.06 0.75 11.08
N GLY A 33 -15.03 1.56 10.79
CA GLY A 33 -15.15 2.69 9.86
C GLY A 33 -15.95 3.88 10.39
N TRP A 34 -16.24 3.92 11.70
CA TRP A 34 -17.06 4.97 12.33
C TRP A 34 -16.50 6.37 12.10
N ASN A 35 -15.18 6.52 12.19
CA ASN A 35 -14.50 7.78 11.92
C ASN A 35 -14.77 8.30 10.51
N ILE A 36 -14.70 7.43 9.50
CA ILE A 36 -14.97 7.76 8.09
C ILE A 36 -16.44 8.14 7.91
N ALA A 37 -17.36 7.36 8.48
CA ALA A 37 -18.80 7.60 8.37
C ALA A 37 -19.21 8.94 8.98
N LEU A 38 -18.66 9.31 10.14
CA LEU A 38 -18.98 10.57 10.80
C LEU A 38 -18.33 11.77 10.13
N LEU A 39 -17.10 11.62 9.60
CA LEU A 39 -16.50 12.66 8.75
C LEU A 39 -17.37 12.90 7.51
N ASP A 40 -17.82 11.84 6.83
CA ASP A 40 -18.74 11.96 5.68
C ASP A 40 -20.07 12.62 6.07
N LEU A 41 -20.65 12.27 7.21
CA LEU A 41 -21.85 12.93 7.74
C LEU A 41 -21.65 14.43 7.96
N ILE A 42 -20.55 14.84 8.62
CA ILE A 42 -20.22 16.25 8.85
C ILE A 42 -20.06 16.99 7.51
N GLY A 43 -19.36 16.39 6.55
CA GLY A 43 -19.22 16.96 5.21
C GLY A 43 -20.56 17.17 4.51
N LYS A 44 -21.45 16.19 4.58
CA LYS A 44 -22.81 16.26 4.03
C LYS A 44 -23.65 17.35 4.71
N MET A 45 -23.57 17.48 6.03
CA MET A 45 -24.34 18.48 6.78
C MET A 45 -23.98 19.93 6.38
N ILE A 46 -22.69 20.19 6.13
CA ILE A 46 -22.23 21.53 5.72
C ILE A 46 -22.15 21.70 4.19
N GLY A 47 -22.50 20.66 3.42
CA GLY A 47 -22.48 20.65 1.96
C GLY A 47 -21.08 20.71 1.32
N TRP A 48 -20.03 20.30 2.05
CA TRP A 48 -18.64 20.37 1.57
C TRP A 48 -18.01 18.99 1.39
N PRO A 49 -17.17 18.79 0.35
CA PRO A 49 -16.37 17.58 0.25
C PRO A 49 -15.28 17.58 1.33
N LEU A 50 -14.92 16.38 1.82
CA LEU A 50 -13.90 16.22 2.88
C LEU A 50 -12.55 16.85 2.53
N CYS A 51 -12.13 16.82 1.26
CA CYS A 51 -10.88 17.47 0.85
C CYS A 51 -10.89 18.98 1.10
N ARG A 52 -12.05 19.65 1.01
CA ARG A 52 -12.20 21.07 1.36
C ARG A 52 -12.06 21.29 2.86
N ILE A 53 -12.65 20.41 3.67
CA ILE A 53 -12.54 20.44 5.14
C ILE A 53 -11.07 20.22 5.56
N PHE A 54 -10.32 19.40 4.84
CA PHE A 54 -8.91 19.13 5.10
C PHE A 54 -7.93 20.15 4.50
N GLY A 55 -8.41 21.33 4.08
CA GLY A 55 -7.57 22.43 3.60
C GLY A 55 -7.63 22.69 2.10
N GLY A 56 -8.51 22.01 1.37
CA GLY A 56 -8.70 22.22 -0.06
C GLY A 56 -8.00 21.18 -0.93
N LYS A 57 -8.28 21.24 -2.24
CA LYS A 57 -7.58 20.41 -3.24
C LYS A 57 -6.20 21.00 -3.49
N LEU A 58 -5.16 20.19 -3.31
CA LEU A 58 -3.80 20.53 -3.76
C LEU A 58 -3.61 20.28 -5.26
N GLN A 59 -4.39 19.36 -5.83
CA GLN A 59 -4.34 18.96 -7.24
C GLN A 59 -5.74 18.55 -7.72
N ASP A 60 -6.00 18.69 -9.02
CA ASP A 60 -7.30 18.38 -9.61
C ASP A 60 -7.50 16.88 -9.88
N LYS A 61 -6.41 16.15 -10.09
CA LYS A 61 -6.40 14.72 -10.39
C LYS A 61 -5.33 14.03 -9.54
N VAL A 62 -5.60 12.78 -9.19
CA VAL A 62 -4.65 11.91 -8.49
C VAL A 62 -4.34 10.74 -9.43
N LEU A 63 -3.06 10.49 -9.68
CA LEU A 63 -2.65 9.33 -10.46
C LEU A 63 -2.96 8.05 -9.69
N VAL A 64 -3.33 7.02 -10.42
CA VAL A 64 -3.58 5.68 -9.91
C VAL A 64 -2.82 4.68 -10.77
N ASP A 65 -2.43 3.55 -10.18
CA ASP A 65 -1.71 2.49 -10.88
C ASP A 65 -2.67 1.44 -11.44
N TYR A 66 -2.33 0.88 -12.59
CA TYR A 66 -3.03 -0.26 -13.16
C TYR A 66 -2.65 -1.53 -12.39
N TRP A 67 -3.63 -2.30 -11.90
CA TRP A 67 -3.36 -3.42 -11.00
C TRP A 67 -3.45 -4.77 -11.71
N ILE A 68 -2.40 -5.59 -11.60
CA ILE A 68 -2.38 -6.94 -12.16
C ILE A 68 -1.96 -8.02 -11.16
N SER A 69 -2.61 -9.17 -11.28
CA SER A 69 -2.25 -10.40 -10.56
C SER A 69 -0.95 -11.02 -11.07
N ARG A 70 -0.51 -12.11 -10.44
CA ARG A 70 0.55 -12.97 -10.99
C ARG A 70 0.07 -13.59 -12.31
N MET A 71 0.85 -13.43 -13.38
CA MET A 71 0.53 -13.91 -14.72
C MET A 71 1.80 -14.14 -15.55
N SER A 72 1.65 -14.55 -16.82
CA SER A 72 2.78 -14.73 -17.74
C SER A 72 3.43 -13.38 -18.13
N ALA A 73 4.65 -13.42 -18.68
CA ALA A 73 5.30 -12.23 -19.23
C ALA A 73 4.50 -11.64 -20.41
N THR A 74 4.02 -12.51 -21.31
CA THR A 74 3.17 -12.12 -22.46
C THR A 74 1.89 -11.40 -22.02
N ASP A 75 1.21 -11.90 -20.99
CA ASP A 75 0.01 -11.25 -20.48
C ASP A 75 0.33 -9.96 -19.71
N SER A 76 1.50 -9.89 -19.06
CA SER A 76 1.98 -8.66 -18.42
C SER A 76 2.26 -7.57 -19.47
N ALA A 77 2.83 -7.91 -20.64
CA ALA A 77 2.99 -6.99 -21.75
C ALA A 77 1.64 -6.51 -22.30
N ARG A 78 0.68 -7.41 -22.54
CA ARG A 78 -0.68 -7.04 -22.97
C ARG A 78 -1.36 -6.10 -21.97
N ALA A 79 -1.19 -6.36 -20.67
CA ALA A 79 -1.73 -5.50 -19.62
C ALA A 79 -1.05 -4.13 -19.58
N ALA A 80 0.27 -4.05 -19.77
CA ALA A 80 1.01 -2.80 -19.85
C ALA A 80 0.59 -1.96 -21.06
N GLN A 81 0.44 -2.59 -22.23
CA GLN A 81 -0.12 -1.97 -23.43
C GLN A 81 -1.52 -1.40 -23.16
N ARG A 82 -2.37 -2.18 -22.49
CA ARG A 82 -3.70 -1.70 -22.12
C ARG A 82 -3.66 -0.54 -21.11
N ALA A 83 -2.72 -0.56 -20.17
CA ALA A 83 -2.55 0.48 -19.18
C ALA A 83 -2.21 1.83 -19.85
N ILE A 84 -1.27 1.85 -20.78
CA ILE A 84 -0.89 3.09 -21.50
C ILE A 84 -2.03 3.60 -22.40
N GLU A 85 -2.80 2.72 -23.05
CA GLU A 85 -3.98 3.10 -23.84
C GLU A 85 -5.05 3.80 -22.99
N LEU A 86 -5.16 3.42 -21.72
CA LEU A 86 -6.08 4.01 -20.76
C LEU A 86 -5.50 5.25 -20.05
N GLY A 87 -4.25 5.63 -20.35
CA GLY A 87 -3.58 6.80 -19.78
C GLY A 87 -2.96 6.57 -18.40
N PHE A 88 -2.68 5.32 -18.02
CA PHE A 88 -1.97 5.01 -16.77
C PHE A 88 -0.48 5.31 -16.91
N HIS A 89 0.12 5.77 -15.80
CA HIS A 89 1.54 6.07 -15.69
C HIS A 89 2.32 5.03 -14.85
N GLY A 90 1.60 4.14 -14.17
CA GLY A 90 2.19 3.04 -13.41
C GLY A 90 1.36 1.76 -13.52
N ILE A 91 2.04 0.63 -13.36
CA ILE A 91 1.43 -0.70 -13.26
C ILE A 91 1.99 -1.41 -12.03
N LYS A 92 1.10 -1.96 -11.22
CA LYS A 92 1.48 -2.72 -10.03
C LYS A 92 1.21 -4.19 -10.24
N MET A 93 2.24 -4.99 -10.01
CA MET A 93 2.29 -6.42 -10.25
C MET A 93 2.41 -7.16 -8.92
N LYS A 94 1.43 -8.02 -8.62
CA LYS A 94 1.59 -8.98 -7.53
C LYS A 94 2.67 -10.00 -7.89
N CYS A 95 3.54 -10.31 -6.93
CA CYS A 95 4.57 -11.33 -7.04
C CYS A 95 4.79 -12.07 -5.71
N LYS A 96 5.82 -12.91 -5.67
CA LYS A 96 6.46 -13.51 -4.50
C LYS A 96 7.83 -14.05 -4.95
N TRP A 97 8.74 -14.30 -4.03
CA TRP A 97 10.10 -14.72 -4.38
C TRP A 97 10.15 -15.97 -5.28
N GLU A 98 9.23 -16.91 -5.11
CA GLU A 98 9.19 -18.16 -5.89
C GLU A 98 8.71 -17.96 -7.34
N ASP A 99 8.24 -16.77 -7.69
CA ASP A 99 7.85 -16.46 -9.06
C ASP A 99 9.12 -16.27 -9.91
N ALA A 100 9.54 -17.33 -10.61
CA ALA A 100 10.75 -17.33 -11.42
C ALA A 100 10.75 -16.27 -12.55
N ASN A 101 9.57 -15.80 -12.97
CA ASN A 101 9.38 -14.92 -14.12
C ASN A 101 9.23 -13.43 -13.76
N MET A 102 9.57 -12.99 -12.54
CA MET A 102 9.41 -11.59 -12.13
C MET A 102 10.15 -10.62 -13.07
N GLU A 103 11.40 -10.93 -13.41
CA GLU A 103 12.19 -10.09 -14.32
C GLU A 103 11.59 -10.07 -15.73
N ASP A 104 11.24 -11.23 -16.28
CA ASP A 104 10.63 -11.34 -17.61
C ASP A 104 9.35 -10.52 -17.71
N ARG A 105 8.52 -10.53 -16.65
CA ARG A 105 7.28 -9.74 -16.60
C ARG A 105 7.55 -8.24 -16.62
N VAL A 106 8.54 -7.77 -15.85
CA VAL A 106 8.94 -6.35 -15.83
C VAL A 106 9.45 -5.94 -17.21
N ARG A 107 10.38 -6.73 -17.78
CA ARG A 107 10.99 -6.41 -19.08
C ARG A 107 9.95 -6.43 -20.21
N ALA A 108 9.09 -7.43 -20.26
CA ALA A 108 8.04 -7.52 -21.28
C ALA A 108 7.03 -6.37 -21.18
N ALA A 109 6.70 -5.91 -19.97
CA ALA A 109 5.86 -4.73 -19.78
C ALA A 109 6.54 -3.44 -20.27
N LEU A 110 7.82 -3.24 -19.92
CA LEU A 110 8.58 -2.05 -20.29
C LEU A 110 8.98 -2.03 -21.77
N GLU A 111 9.06 -3.18 -22.44
CA GLU A 111 9.30 -3.26 -23.89
C GLU A 111 8.16 -2.58 -24.69
N VAL A 112 6.91 -2.81 -24.31
CA VAL A 112 5.74 -2.21 -24.97
C VAL A 112 5.35 -0.85 -24.35
N ALA A 113 5.74 -0.60 -23.11
CA ALA A 113 5.43 0.63 -22.38
C ALA A 113 6.67 1.20 -21.65
N PRO A 114 7.65 1.79 -22.38
CA PRO A 114 8.95 2.18 -21.80
C PRO A 114 8.90 3.27 -20.72
N HIS A 115 7.81 4.05 -20.66
CA HIS A 115 7.64 5.15 -19.71
C HIS A 115 6.79 4.77 -18.48
N LEU A 116 6.33 3.53 -18.41
CA LEU A 116 5.46 3.06 -17.34
C LEU A 116 6.30 2.69 -16.11
N ARG A 117 5.97 3.23 -14.94
CA ARG A 117 6.59 2.76 -13.69
C ARG A 117 6.04 1.39 -13.31
N VAL A 118 6.91 0.45 -12.93
CA VAL A 118 6.48 -0.87 -12.47
C VAL A 118 6.63 -0.98 -10.95
N VAL A 119 5.52 -1.27 -10.25
CA VAL A 119 5.54 -1.56 -8.81
C VAL A 119 5.45 -3.07 -8.62
N LEU A 120 6.47 -3.69 -8.01
CA LEU A 120 6.45 -5.09 -7.62
C LEU A 120 6.02 -5.20 -6.16
N ASP A 121 4.92 -5.91 -5.92
CA ASP A 121 4.34 -6.10 -4.59
C ASP A 121 4.32 -7.60 -4.24
N PRO A 122 5.36 -8.09 -3.53
CA PRO A 122 5.37 -9.43 -2.99
C PRO A 122 4.45 -9.58 -1.78
N ASN A 123 3.95 -8.51 -1.18
CA ASN A 123 3.20 -8.53 0.06
C ASN A 123 3.95 -9.32 1.14
N GLU A 124 5.15 -8.84 1.47
CA GLU A 124 6.09 -9.32 2.50
C GLU A 124 6.82 -10.64 2.14
N ARG A 125 6.70 -11.11 0.89
CA ARG A 125 7.20 -12.42 0.42
C ARG A 125 8.46 -12.37 -0.43
N PHE A 126 9.33 -11.36 -0.26
CA PHE A 126 10.75 -11.53 -0.62
C PHE A 126 11.54 -12.26 0.47
N TYR A 127 10.98 -12.33 1.68
CA TYR A 127 11.46 -13.09 2.85
C TYR A 127 12.77 -12.60 3.48
N ASN A 128 13.72 -12.10 2.70
CA ASN A 128 15.01 -11.60 3.21
C ASN A 128 15.67 -10.62 2.22
N LEU A 129 16.59 -9.80 2.74
CA LEU A 129 17.30 -8.80 1.95
C LEU A 129 18.10 -9.38 0.78
N LYS A 130 18.70 -10.56 0.92
CA LYS A 130 19.48 -11.20 -0.15
C LYS A 130 18.63 -11.40 -1.41
N ASN A 131 17.39 -11.88 -1.25
CA ASN A 131 16.45 -12.08 -2.33
C ASN A 131 16.04 -10.75 -3.00
N ALA A 132 15.71 -9.74 -2.19
CA ALA A 132 15.33 -8.43 -2.72
C ALA A 132 16.48 -7.75 -3.48
N LEU A 133 17.70 -7.76 -2.93
CA LEU A 133 18.88 -7.20 -3.58
C LEU A 133 19.24 -7.95 -4.86
N ASP A 134 19.03 -9.27 -4.89
CA ASP A 134 19.23 -10.06 -6.10
C ASP A 134 18.30 -9.65 -7.23
N LEU A 135 17.00 -9.48 -6.94
CA LEU A 135 16.06 -8.98 -7.93
C LEU A 135 16.37 -7.52 -8.30
N ALA A 136 16.74 -6.68 -7.34
CA ALA A 136 17.07 -5.28 -7.60
C ALA A 136 18.26 -5.13 -8.55
N ARG A 137 19.31 -5.95 -8.38
CA ARG A 137 20.45 -5.98 -9.33
C ARG A 137 20.02 -6.41 -10.73
N ARG A 138 19.13 -7.39 -10.85
CA ARG A 138 18.61 -7.85 -12.14
C ARG A 138 17.77 -6.78 -12.85
N LEU A 139 17.10 -5.92 -12.09
CA LEU A 139 16.26 -4.84 -12.58
C LEU A 139 16.95 -3.47 -12.63
N ASP A 140 18.28 -3.43 -12.45
CA ASP A 140 19.02 -2.17 -12.43
C ASP A 140 18.84 -1.38 -13.73
N GLY A 141 18.69 -0.07 -13.59
CA GLY A 141 18.40 0.86 -14.70
C GLY A 141 16.93 0.92 -15.15
N LEU A 142 16.01 0.15 -14.55
CA LEU A 142 14.57 0.20 -14.85
C LEU A 142 13.81 1.05 -13.81
N ASP A 143 12.71 1.70 -14.20
CA ASP A 143 11.85 2.45 -13.27
C ASP A 143 10.94 1.49 -12.48
N VAL A 144 11.53 0.86 -11.46
CA VAL A 144 10.89 -0.14 -10.61
C VAL A 144 10.81 0.34 -9.16
N VAL A 145 9.68 0.02 -8.50
CA VAL A 145 9.47 0.19 -7.07
C VAL A 145 9.19 -1.17 -6.44
N PHE A 146 9.77 -1.45 -5.28
CA PHE A 146 9.35 -2.57 -4.43
C PHE A 146 8.39 -2.08 -3.36
N GLU A 147 7.18 -2.63 -3.32
CA GLU A 147 6.17 -2.32 -2.30
C GLU A 147 6.03 -3.50 -1.33
N ASP A 148 6.17 -3.23 -0.04
CA ASP A 148 6.08 -4.25 1.01
C ASP A 148 7.03 -5.46 0.78
N PRO A 149 8.34 -5.28 0.52
CA PRO A 149 9.25 -6.40 0.25
C PRO A 149 9.38 -7.39 1.43
N PHE A 150 9.35 -6.87 2.65
CA PHE A 150 9.52 -7.59 3.91
C PHE A 150 8.38 -7.27 4.88
N PRO A 151 8.25 -8.01 6.00
CA PRO A 151 7.34 -7.63 7.07
C PRO A 151 7.45 -6.15 7.43
N LYS A 152 6.30 -5.46 7.47
CA LYS A 152 6.23 -3.99 7.66
C LYS A 152 6.85 -3.50 8.97
N THR A 153 7.01 -4.41 9.93
CA THR A 153 7.63 -4.16 11.23
C THR A 153 9.16 -4.18 11.18
N ASP A 154 9.76 -4.75 10.14
CA ASP A 154 11.22 -4.89 10.02
C ASP A 154 11.85 -3.68 9.32
N LEU A 155 11.80 -2.52 9.98
CA LEU A 155 12.37 -1.27 9.44
C LEU A 155 13.89 -1.36 9.20
N HIS A 156 14.58 -2.31 9.83
CA HIS A 156 16.01 -2.51 9.64
C HIS A 156 16.31 -3.03 8.23
N GLU A 157 15.61 -4.06 7.76
CA GLU A 157 15.82 -4.60 6.42
C GLU A 157 15.37 -3.60 5.33
N TYR A 158 14.32 -2.80 5.58
CA TYR A 158 13.95 -1.69 4.67
C TYR A 158 15.07 -0.66 4.53
N ARG A 159 15.68 -0.27 5.66
CA ARG A 159 16.79 0.68 5.67
C ARG A 159 17.98 0.13 4.89
N ARG A 160 18.38 -1.12 5.16
CA ARG A 160 19.50 -1.76 4.47
C ARG A 160 19.26 -1.90 2.98
N LEU A 161 18.05 -2.30 2.57
CA LEU A 161 17.69 -2.36 1.15
C LEU A 161 17.91 -1.00 0.49
N LYS A 162 17.40 0.09 1.09
CA LYS A 162 17.56 1.46 0.57
C LYS A 162 19.01 1.92 0.50
N GLU A 163 19.87 1.48 1.42
CA GLU A 163 21.30 1.80 1.44
C GLU A 163 22.09 1.01 0.37
N GLU A 164 21.59 -0.16 -0.03
CA GLU A 164 22.29 -1.11 -0.91
C GLU A 164 21.70 -1.18 -2.35
N THR A 165 20.67 -0.38 -2.67
CA THR A 165 20.05 -0.36 -4.01
C THR A 165 19.55 1.01 -4.45
N SER A 166 19.44 1.20 -5.78
CA SER A 166 18.80 2.35 -6.43
C SER A 166 17.28 2.19 -6.59
N VAL A 167 16.75 0.96 -6.48
CA VAL A 167 15.32 0.68 -6.56
C VAL A 167 14.57 1.39 -5.43
N LEU A 168 13.49 2.09 -5.78
CA LEU A 168 12.66 2.77 -4.79
C LEU A 168 11.91 1.75 -3.94
N VAL A 169 11.82 2.01 -2.64
CA VAL A 169 11.13 1.12 -1.69
C VAL A 169 9.94 1.85 -1.09
N GLY A 170 8.74 1.28 -1.28
CA GLY A 170 7.50 1.67 -0.64
C GLY A 170 7.10 0.65 0.43
N GLY A 171 6.46 1.12 1.49
CA GLY A 171 5.87 0.27 2.52
C GLY A 171 4.55 0.85 3.00
N GLY A 172 3.53 0.02 3.09
CA GLY A 172 2.27 0.40 3.73
C GLY A 172 2.49 0.55 5.24
N GLY A 173 1.89 1.57 5.85
CA GLY A 173 1.91 1.74 7.30
C GLY A 173 1.18 0.60 8.00
N GLY A 174 1.90 -0.42 8.43
CA GLY A 174 1.45 -1.32 9.49
C GLY A 174 1.40 -0.52 10.78
N GLY A 175 0.26 0.12 11.07
CA GLY A 175 0.09 0.89 12.30
C GLY A 175 0.47 0.02 13.50
N GLY A 176 1.46 0.48 14.26
CA GLY A 176 2.05 -0.26 15.38
C GLY A 176 1.00 -0.83 16.33
N GLY A 177 0.86 -2.15 16.31
CA GLY A 177 0.32 -2.94 17.40
C GLY A 177 1.42 -3.22 18.43
N GLY A 178 2.01 -2.17 18.99
CA GLY A 178 2.83 -2.31 20.19
C GLY A 178 1.91 -2.59 21.38
N GLY A 179 1.68 -3.86 21.71
CA GLY A 179 1.34 -4.30 23.06
C GLY A 179 2.53 -5.14 23.52
N GLY A 180 3.44 -4.63 24.33
CA GLY A 180 3.18 -4.25 25.71
C GLY A 180 3.79 -5.35 26.57
N GLY A 181 5.09 -5.21 26.86
CA GLY A 181 5.77 -6.11 27.78
C GLY A 181 5.12 -6.05 29.16
N GLY A 182 4.78 -7.22 29.68
CA GLY A 182 4.45 -7.42 31.09
C GLY A 182 5.46 -8.39 31.68
N GLY A 183 6.55 -7.84 32.22
CA GLY A 183 7.39 -8.54 33.19
C GLY A 183 6.76 -8.45 34.59
N GLY A 184 6.94 -9.52 35.37
CA GLY A 184 6.52 -9.68 36.77
C GLY A 184 5.97 -11.10 36.94
N GLY A 185 6.54 -12.02 37.71
CA GLY A 185 7.39 -11.90 38.88
C GLY A 185 6.69 -12.67 40.01
N GLY A 186 7.35 -13.70 40.55
CA GLY A 186 6.99 -14.32 41.83
C GLY A 186 6.09 -15.55 41.77
N GLY A 187 6.64 -16.68 42.25
CA GLY A 187 6.02 -17.98 42.45
C GLY A 187 7.09 -19.02 42.68
#